data_AF-A0A433ENE6-F1
#
_entry.id   AF-A0A433ENE6-F1
#
_cell.length_a   1.000
_cell.length_b   1.000
_cell.length_c   1.000
_cell.angle_alpha   90.00
_cell.angle_beta   90.00
_cell.angle_gamma   90.00
#
_symmetry.space_group_name_H-M   'P 1'
#
loop_
_entity.id
_entity.type
_entity.pdbx_description
1 polymer ?
#
loop_
_entity_poly.entity_id
_entity_poly.type
_entity_poly.pdbx_seq_one_letter_code
_entity_poly.pdbx_strand_id
1 'polypeptide(L)'
;MYKGSCQCQAVQFELSDISEDELDVETLSCSETLNLTIAGAREHLVIDCAPSMLGELQLSPNSKQFFCNECSTPIFTEDDQGNIGLHVAFYGHDLLAKHHSQYHIP
;
A
#
# COMPACT_ATOMS: atom_id res chain seq x y z
N MET A 1 -8.89 6.37 2.72
CA MET A 1 -7.49 6.86 2.58
C MET A 1 -6.55 6.03 3.45
N TYR A 2 -5.46 5.53 2.86
CA TYR A 2 -4.40 4.77 3.53
C TYR A 2 -3.06 5.46 3.32
N LYS A 3 -2.22 5.50 4.35
CA LYS A 3 -0.87 6.04 4.30
C LYS A 3 0.10 4.99 4.80
N GLY A 4 1.25 4.89 4.14
CA GLY A 4 2.29 3.93 4.49
C GLY A 4 3.66 4.38 4.06
N SER A 5 4.65 3.57 4.39
CA SER A 5 6.02 3.76 3.94
C SER A 5 6.70 2.42 3.76
N CYS A 6 7.78 2.41 2.98
CA CYS A 6 8.66 1.25 2.91
C CYS A 6 9.37 0.99 4.24
N GLN A 7 10.02 -0.17 4.39
CA GLN A 7 10.66 -0.55 5.66
C GLN A 7 11.75 0.42 6.13
N CYS A 8 12.51 1.02 5.20
CA CYS A 8 13.53 2.02 5.54
C CYS A 8 13.00 3.47 5.57
N GLN A 9 11.69 3.67 5.37
CA GLN A 9 11.00 4.96 5.37
C GLN A 9 11.44 5.95 4.26
N ALA A 10 12.30 5.53 3.33
CA ALA A 10 12.77 6.35 2.21
C ALA A 10 11.70 6.62 1.13
N VAL A 11 10.65 5.79 1.09
CA VAL A 11 9.50 5.93 0.19
C VAL A 11 8.25 5.98 1.03
N GLN A 12 7.51 7.08 0.94
CA GLN A 12 6.21 7.27 1.57
C GLN A 12 5.13 7.26 0.49
N PHE A 13 3.95 6.75 0.83
CA PHE A 13 2.85 6.64 -0.11
C PHE A 13 1.50 6.84 0.55
N GLU A 14 0.57 7.37 -0.24
CA GLU A 14 -0.79 7.67 0.18
C GLU A 14 -1.77 7.32 -0.93
N LEU A 15 -2.79 6.54 -0.59
CA LEU A 15 -3.89 6.17 -1.49
C LEU A 15 -5.18 6.79 -0.96
N SER A 16 -5.78 7.70 -1.73
CA SER A 16 -6.91 8.51 -1.26
C SER A 16 -8.23 7.76 -1.29
N ASP A 17 -8.49 7.05 -2.38
CA ASP A 17 -9.74 6.32 -2.62
C ASP A 17 -9.52 4.83 -2.37
N ILE A 18 -10.18 4.31 -1.34
CA ILE A 18 -10.09 2.90 -0.94
C ILE A 18 -11.51 2.44 -0.73
N SER A 19 -11.94 1.50 -1.55
CA SER A 19 -13.22 0.87 -1.35
C SER A 19 -13.12 -0.03 -0.10
N GLU A 20 -14.03 0.15 0.86
CA GLU A 20 -14.04 -0.65 2.09
C GLU A 20 -14.33 -2.14 1.80
N ASP A 21 -14.90 -2.44 0.64
CA ASP A 21 -15.23 -3.79 0.16
C ASP A 21 -14.01 -4.60 -0.31
N GLU A 22 -12.87 -3.95 -0.60
CA GLU A 22 -11.63 -4.63 -1.07
C GLU A 22 -10.68 -5.01 0.06
N LEU A 23 -11.01 -4.65 1.30
CA LEU A 23 -10.32 -5.11 2.49
C LEU A 23 -10.88 -6.48 2.89
N ASP A 24 -10.53 -7.52 2.14
CA ASP A 24 -10.96 -8.89 2.46
C ASP A 24 -10.28 -9.38 3.76
N VAL A 25 -10.97 -9.16 4.88
CA VAL A 25 -10.53 -9.50 6.23
C VAL A 25 -10.32 -11.01 6.41
N GLU A 26 -10.98 -11.85 5.60
CA GLU A 26 -10.82 -13.30 5.67
C GLU A 26 -9.40 -13.73 5.24
N THR A 27 -8.83 -13.05 4.23
CA THR A 27 -7.45 -13.28 3.76
C THR A 27 -6.39 -12.90 4.81
N LEU A 28 -6.71 -11.97 5.73
CA LEU A 28 -5.82 -11.57 6.84
C LEU A 28 -5.69 -12.62 7.94
N SER A 29 -6.73 -13.44 8.13
CA SER A 29 -6.73 -14.46 9.20
C SER A 29 -5.90 -15.71 8.85
N CYS A 30 -5.61 -15.92 7.55
CA CYS A 30 -4.96 -17.12 7.02
C CYS A 30 -3.58 -16.88 6.40
N SER A 31 -3.11 -15.63 6.31
CA SER A 31 -1.85 -15.31 5.65
C SER A 31 -0.68 -15.30 6.63
N GLU A 32 0.27 -16.24 6.46
CA GLU A 32 1.55 -16.26 7.20
C GLU A 32 2.43 -15.05 6.85
N THR A 33 2.16 -14.40 5.73
CA THR A 33 2.80 -13.16 5.31
C THR A 33 1.92 -11.99 5.68
N LEU A 34 2.42 -11.09 6.54
CA LEU A 34 1.73 -9.86 6.97
C LEU A 34 1.60 -8.84 5.83
N ASN A 35 1.30 -9.26 4.60
CA ASN A 35 1.21 -8.42 3.41
C ASN A 35 -0.23 -8.42 2.90
N LEU A 36 -0.77 -7.23 2.68
CA LEU A 36 -2.06 -6.97 2.07
C LEU A 36 -1.84 -6.22 0.75
N THR A 37 -2.70 -6.47 -0.23
CA THR A 37 -2.72 -5.68 -1.46
C THR A 37 -4.03 -4.90 -1.50
N ILE A 38 -3.93 -3.57 -1.56
CA ILE A 38 -5.09 -2.67 -1.69
C ILE A 38 -5.19 -2.27 -3.16
N ALA A 39 -6.30 -2.60 -3.80
CA ALA A 39 -6.55 -2.17 -5.17
C ALA A 39 -6.89 -0.68 -5.22
N GLY A 40 -6.57 -0.03 -6.34
CA GLY A 40 -6.88 1.37 -6.55
C GLY A 40 -6.52 1.83 -7.96
N ALA A 41 -6.70 3.11 -8.22
CA ALA A 41 -6.30 3.76 -9.47
C ALA A 41 -5.01 4.56 -9.28
N ARG A 42 -4.15 4.60 -10.29
CA ARG A 42 -2.86 5.29 -10.22
C ARG A 42 -3.02 6.78 -9.92
N GLU A 43 -4.06 7.43 -10.43
CA GLU A 43 -4.34 8.85 -10.16
C GLU A 43 -4.61 9.16 -8.67
N HIS A 44 -4.99 8.16 -7.88
CA HIS A 44 -5.29 8.30 -6.46
C HIS A 44 -4.08 7.98 -5.57
N LEU A 45 -2.97 7.53 -6.14
CA LEU A 45 -1.73 7.17 -5.45
C LEU A 45 -0.69 8.29 -5.53
N VAL A 46 -0.37 8.86 -4.39
CA VAL A 46 0.73 9.81 -4.21
C VAL A 46 1.94 9.06 -3.67
N ILE A 47 3.12 9.26 -4.27
CA ILE A 47 4.40 8.74 -3.80
C ILE A 47 5.30 9.93 -3.47
N ASP A 48 5.83 9.97 -2.26
CA ASP A 48 6.83 10.94 -1.82
C ASP A 48 8.16 10.24 -1.54
N CYS A 49 9.14 10.49 -2.40
CA CYS A 49 10.50 9.97 -2.29
C CYS A 49 11.46 10.75 -3.20
N ALA A 50 12.78 10.60 -2.95
CA ALA A 50 13.77 11.08 -3.91
C ALA A 50 13.72 10.24 -5.21
N PRO A 51 13.99 10.82 -6.40
CA PRO A 51 13.85 10.10 -7.68
C PRO A 51 14.66 8.81 -7.79
N SER A 52 15.78 8.70 -7.09
CA SER A 52 16.63 7.50 -7.07
C SER A 52 16.09 6.39 -6.17
N MET A 53 15.08 6.65 -5.35
CA MET A 53 14.58 5.74 -4.31
C MET A 53 13.51 4.79 -4.82
N LEU A 54 12.85 5.10 -5.94
CA LEU A 54 11.82 4.26 -6.54
C LEU A 54 12.40 3.52 -7.74
N GLY A 55 12.49 2.19 -7.63
CA GLY A 55 12.83 1.29 -8.72
C GLY A 55 11.59 0.78 -9.43
N GLU A 56 11.75 0.40 -10.70
CA GLU A 56 10.74 -0.29 -11.48
C GLU A 56 11.28 -1.63 -12.03
N LEU A 57 10.41 -2.63 -12.07
CA LEU A 57 10.67 -3.95 -12.65
C LEU A 57 9.48 -4.37 -13.51
N GLN A 58 9.73 -4.83 -14.73
CA GLN A 58 8.68 -5.42 -15.56
C GLN A 58 8.35 -6.83 -15.03
N LEU A 59 7.11 -7.07 -14.59
CA LEU A 59 6.66 -8.38 -14.12
C LEU A 59 6.11 -9.24 -15.27
N SER A 60 5.27 -8.62 -16.10
CA SER A 60 4.65 -9.23 -17.27
C SER A 60 4.54 -8.19 -18.38
N PRO A 61 4.21 -8.55 -19.64
CA PRO A 61 4.11 -7.56 -20.72
C PRO A 61 3.15 -6.40 -20.42
N ASN A 62 2.16 -6.61 -19.56
CA ASN A 62 1.10 -5.66 -19.23
C ASN A 62 1.18 -5.19 -17.77
N SER A 63 2.25 -5.52 -17.02
CA SER A 63 2.36 -5.10 -15.62
C SER A 63 3.78 -4.82 -15.16
N LYS A 64 3.89 -3.79 -14.34
CA LYS A 64 5.12 -3.35 -13.68
C LYS A 64 4.99 -3.45 -12.16
N GLN A 65 6.11 -3.65 -11.48
CA GLN A 65 6.25 -3.54 -10.04
C GLN A 65 7.18 -2.40 -9.69
N PHE A 66 6.74 -1.58 -8.74
CA PHE A 66 7.52 -0.51 -8.16
C PHE A 66 7.97 -0.88 -6.76
N PHE A 67 9.22 -0.61 -6.43
CA PHE A 67 9.85 -1.02 -5.17
C PHE A 67 10.83 0.05 -4.68
N CYS A 68 11.20 0.00 -3.40
CA CYS A 68 12.23 0.87 -2.86
C CYS A 68 13.63 0.35 -3.24
N ASN A 69 14.49 1.18 -3.85
CA ASN A 69 15.85 0.77 -4.23
C ASN A 69 16.79 0.51 -3.03
N GLU A 70 16.49 1.08 -1.86
CA GLU A 70 17.34 0.94 -0.66
C GLU A 70 17.04 -0.34 0.12
N CYS A 71 15.77 -0.64 0.35
CA CYS A 71 15.34 -1.78 1.18
C CYS A 71 14.61 -2.87 0.41
N SER A 72 14.48 -2.74 -0.92
CA SER A 72 13.78 -3.68 -1.79
C SER A 72 12.33 -3.94 -1.44
N THR A 73 11.72 -3.12 -0.58
CA THR A 73 10.31 -3.27 -0.19
C THR A 73 9.44 -3.00 -1.43
N PRO A 74 8.57 -3.95 -1.83
CA PRO A 74 7.60 -3.71 -2.89
C PRO A 74 6.59 -2.65 -2.43
N ILE A 75 6.27 -1.70 -3.31
CA ILE A 75 5.36 -0.59 -2.99
C ILE A 75 4.02 -0.79 -3.69
N PHE A 76 4.01 -0.89 -5.02
CA PHE A 76 2.78 -1.16 -5.77
C PHE A 76 3.07 -1.86 -7.09
N THR A 77 2.09 -2.57 -7.62
CA THR A 77 2.04 -2.96 -9.03
C THR A 77 1.14 -2.03 -9.81
N GLU A 78 1.42 -1.86 -11.10
CA GLU A 78 0.61 -1.07 -12.03
C GLU A 78 0.44 -1.85 -13.33
N ASP A 79 -0.78 -1.91 -13.85
CA ASP A 79 -1.08 -2.47 -15.16
C ASP A 79 -1.08 -1.39 -16.27
N ASP A 80 -1.25 -1.80 -17.52
CA ASP A 80 -1.30 -0.89 -18.68
C ASP A 80 -2.55 0.02 -18.72
N GLN A 81 -3.54 -0.27 -17.89
CA GLN A 81 -4.77 0.51 -17.74
C GLN A 81 -4.68 1.54 -16.59
N GLY A 82 -3.60 1.52 -15.82
CA GLY A 82 -3.41 2.40 -14.66
C GLY A 82 -4.10 1.90 -13.39
N ASN A 83 -4.56 0.65 -13.36
CA ASN A 83 -4.98 0.02 -12.12
C ASN A 83 -3.73 -0.36 -11.32
N ILE A 84 -3.81 -0.17 -10.00
CA ILE A 84 -2.71 -0.48 -9.10
C ILE A 84 -3.10 -1.49 -8.03
N GLY A 85 -2.11 -2.27 -7.59
CA GLY A 85 -2.15 -3.05 -6.36
C GLY A 85 -1.12 -2.53 -5.39
N LEU A 86 -1.54 -1.77 -4.37
CA LEU A 86 -0.65 -1.21 -3.34
C LEU A 86 -0.29 -2.30 -2.31
N HIS A 87 0.98 -2.61 -2.17
CA HIS A 87 1.48 -3.60 -1.21
C HIS A 87 1.74 -2.94 0.15
N VAL A 88 1.05 -3.43 1.17
CA VAL A 88 1.10 -2.86 2.51
C VAL A 88 1.38 -3.94 3.55
N ALA A 89 2.21 -3.62 4.54
CA ALA A 89 2.42 -4.49 5.68
C ALA A 89 1.27 -4.31 6.68
N PHE A 90 0.64 -5.41 7.09
CA PHE A 90 -0.45 -5.44 8.05
C PHE A 90 0.06 -5.79 9.44
N TYR A 91 -0.04 -4.86 10.39
CA TYR A 91 0.35 -5.09 11.79
C TYR A 91 -0.87 -5.26 12.70
N GLY A 92 -1.85 -6.10 12.31
CA GLY A 92 -2.94 -6.56 13.20
C GLY A 92 -3.97 -5.52 13.66
N HIS A 93 -3.62 -4.23 13.66
CA HIS A 93 -4.38 -3.14 14.28
C HIS A 93 -4.78 -2.02 13.31
N ASP A 94 -4.28 -2.02 12.07
CA ASP A 94 -4.37 -0.85 11.16
C ASP A 94 -5.70 -0.71 10.41
N LEU A 95 -6.51 -1.76 10.28
CA LEU A 95 -7.75 -1.72 9.49
C LEU A 95 -9.03 -1.48 10.31
N LEU A 96 -8.98 -1.65 11.64
CA LEU A 96 -10.14 -1.49 12.51
C LEU A 96 -10.15 -0.16 13.28
N ALA A 97 -9.21 0.74 13.02
CA ALA A 97 -9.33 2.12 13.44
C ALA A 97 -10.38 2.84 12.56
N LYS A 98 -11.64 2.39 12.64
CA LYS A 98 -12.75 3.34 12.67
C LYS A 98 -12.30 4.46 13.60
N HIS A 99 -12.46 5.70 13.14
CA HIS A 99 -12.29 6.91 13.94
C HIS A 99 -13.19 6.81 15.20
N HIS A 100 -12.76 6.04 16.19
CA HIS A 100 -13.32 6.10 17.52
C HIS A 100 -12.74 7.38 18.08
N SER A 101 -13.58 8.41 18.11
CA SER A 101 -13.45 9.59 18.93
C SER A 101 -13.11 9.20 20.37
N GLN A 102 -11.85 8.89 20.64
CA GLN A 102 -11.23 8.82 21.95
C GLN A 102 -10.28 10.00 21.92
N TYR A 103 -10.52 11.08 22.66
CA TYR A 103 -10.63 11.09 24.11
C TYR A 103 -11.70 12.07 24.61
N HIS A 104 -12.59 11.60 25.48
CA HIS A 104 -13.19 12.46 26.50
C HIS A 104 -12.60 12.01 27.83
N ILE A 105 -11.65 12.78 28.35
CA ILE A 105 -11.11 12.61 29.69
C ILE A 105 -11.93 13.55 30.59
N PRO A 106 -12.55 13.08 31.69
CA PRO A 106 -13.09 13.96 32.72
C PRO A 106 -11.99 14.67 33.51
#